data_AF-A0A9E3G3R3-F1
#
_entry.id   AF-A0A9E3G3R3-F1
#
_cell.length_a   1.000
_cell.length_b   1.000
_cell.length_c   1.000
_cell.angle_alpha   90.00
_cell.angle_beta   90.00
_cell.angle_gamma   90.00
#
_symmetry.space_group_name_H-M   'P 1'
#
loop_
_entity.id
_entity.type
_entity.pdbx_description
1 polymer ?
#
loop_
_entity_poly.entity_id
_entity_poly.type
_entity_poly.pdbx_seq_one_letter_code
_entity_poly.pdbx_strand_id
1 'polypeptide(L)'
;MFHSISVKTVPVLLALTWAGCRSEPEAALVAGRYVTGPPPEFVSGTHPLPTRPAPFGSLSSVRQPEEVKVYGVNRYVDPADSRVLHERHAIYRIERPSGWVARQPDHHGEILLGPVLGLRRAEYRPEPIPGETAQALVQQRRTLEETTAGIQNVQENQRRLSASVERLAAQSAEAQQKLTAIVSVLNGRLKRLENGEEPGRPEASAEDMGPPQPATVSHSVRGPE
;
A
#
# COMPACT_ATOMS: atom_id res chain seq x y z
N MET A 1 32.98 4.62 -9.60
CA MET A 1 33.66 5.47 -8.59
C MET A 1 32.64 5.81 -7.52
N PHE A 2 32.61 5.04 -6.43
CA PHE A 2 31.73 5.28 -5.28
C PHE A 2 32.54 6.02 -4.22
N HIS A 3 32.13 7.23 -3.85
CA HIS A 3 32.71 7.93 -2.69
C HIS A 3 31.85 7.66 -1.47
N SER A 4 32.45 6.92 -0.55
CA SER A 4 32.01 6.62 0.81
C SER A 4 32.10 7.89 1.66
N ILE A 5 31.03 8.26 2.36
CA ILE A 5 31.08 9.29 3.41
C ILE A 5 30.82 8.60 4.74
N SER A 6 31.93 8.39 5.45
CA SER A 6 32.01 8.01 6.86
C SER A 6 31.73 9.24 7.71
N VAL A 7 30.70 9.21 8.57
CA VAL A 7 30.53 10.20 9.64
C VAL A 7 30.63 9.47 10.97
N LYS A 8 31.69 9.83 11.69
CA LYS A 8 32.11 9.29 12.97
C LYS A 8 31.26 9.88 14.10
N THR A 9 30.87 8.97 15.00
CA THR A 9 30.32 9.21 16.33
C THR A 9 31.30 9.98 17.22
N VAL A 10 30.82 11.03 17.90
CA VAL A 10 31.42 11.59 19.12
C VAL A 10 30.28 11.94 20.09
N PRO A 11 30.34 11.50 21.36
CA PRO A 11 29.30 11.75 22.36
C PRO A 11 29.55 13.07 23.09
N VAL A 12 28.49 13.87 23.30
CA VAL A 12 28.51 14.99 24.23
C VAL A 12 27.47 14.73 25.33
N LEU A 13 28.00 14.32 26.47
CA LEU A 13 27.35 14.44 27.77
C LEU A 13 27.13 15.93 28.08
N LEU A 14 25.87 16.34 28.19
CA LEU A 14 25.52 17.58 28.90
C LEU A 14 24.39 17.27 29.88
N ALA A 15 24.79 17.03 31.12
CA ALA A 15 23.93 17.08 32.28
C ALA A 15 23.67 18.55 32.63
N LEU A 16 22.42 19.00 32.63
CA LEU A 16 22.03 20.22 33.37
C LEU A 16 20.54 20.22 33.72
N THR A 17 20.32 19.94 35.00
CA THR A 17 19.39 20.62 35.93
C THR A 17 17.91 20.67 35.60
N TRP A 18 17.19 19.80 36.31
CA TRP A 18 15.81 19.91 36.70
C TRP A 18 15.50 21.27 37.36
N ALA A 19 14.57 22.02 36.79
CA ALA A 19 13.79 23.02 37.52
C ALA A 19 12.43 22.38 37.82
N GLY A 20 12.30 21.84 39.03
CA GLY A 20 11.03 21.34 39.55
C GLY A 20 10.10 22.49 39.89
N CYS A 21 8.95 22.57 39.23
CA CYS A 21 7.80 23.30 39.75
C CYS A 21 7.30 22.56 41.00
N ARG A 22 7.62 23.14 42.15
CA ARG A 22 7.21 22.71 43.49
C ARG A 22 5.80 23.25 43.73
N SER A 23 4.77 22.43 43.53
CA SER A 23 3.45 22.70 44.12
C SER A 23 3.42 22.05 45.50
N GLU A 24 3.40 22.86 46.55
CA GLU A 24 3.22 22.42 47.92
C GLU A 24 1.81 21.84 48.11
N PRO A 25 1.64 20.61 48.63
CA PRO A 25 0.38 20.24 49.25
C PRO A 25 0.36 20.84 50.66
N GLU A 26 -0.56 21.77 50.87
CA GLU A 26 -0.97 22.26 52.17
C GLU A 26 -1.38 21.07 53.05
N ALA A 27 -0.46 20.63 53.91
CA ALA A 27 -0.72 19.59 54.89
C ALA A 27 -1.57 20.21 56.01
N ALA A 28 -2.89 20.07 55.89
CA ALA A 28 -3.81 20.25 56.99
C ALA A 28 -3.48 19.23 58.09
N LEU A 29 -2.81 19.73 59.13
CA LEU A 29 -2.52 19.03 60.37
C LEU A 29 -3.82 18.93 61.17
N VAL A 30 -4.47 17.77 61.15
CA VAL A 30 -5.44 17.39 62.19
C VAL A 30 -5.13 15.97 62.66
N ALA A 31 -4.81 15.88 63.94
CA ALA A 31 -4.46 14.66 64.65
C ALA A 31 -5.64 13.66 64.65
N GLY A 32 -5.37 12.41 64.27
CA GLY A 32 -6.35 11.33 64.42
C GLY A 32 -5.91 10.04 63.74
N ARG A 33 -5.27 9.15 64.51
CA ARG A 33 -5.10 7.69 64.31
C ARG A 33 -5.13 7.19 62.85
N TYR A 34 -3.95 6.93 62.28
CA TYR A 34 -3.81 6.10 61.09
C TYR A 34 -4.14 4.65 61.45
N VAL A 35 -5.26 4.13 60.92
CA VAL A 35 -5.47 2.69 60.77
C VAL A 35 -4.49 2.23 59.68
N THR A 36 -3.48 1.46 60.06
CA THR A 36 -2.55 0.83 59.12
C THR A 36 -3.24 -0.36 58.45
N GLY A 37 -4.15 -0.09 57.51
CA GLY A 37 -4.56 -1.06 56.50
C GLY A 37 -3.52 -1.10 55.36
N PRO A 38 -3.38 -2.22 54.63
CA PRO A 38 -2.59 -2.23 53.41
C PRO A 38 -3.11 -1.13 52.45
N PRO A 39 -2.22 -0.50 51.66
CA PRO A 39 -2.60 0.57 50.75
C PRO A 39 -3.76 0.10 49.86
N PRO A 40 -4.77 0.94 49.57
CA PRO A 40 -5.78 0.57 48.60
C PRO A 40 -5.05 0.29 47.30
N GLU A 41 -5.14 -0.96 46.83
CA GLU A 41 -4.71 -1.31 45.49
C GLU A 41 -5.45 -0.37 44.54
N PHE A 42 -4.72 0.54 43.93
CA PHE A 42 -5.22 1.27 42.77
C PHE A 42 -5.45 0.20 41.70
N VAL A 43 -6.69 -0.28 41.61
CA VAL A 43 -7.18 -1.00 40.45
C VAL A 43 -7.06 0.00 39.32
N SER A 44 -5.97 -0.12 38.55
CA SER A 44 -5.71 0.67 37.36
C SER A 44 -6.72 0.23 36.29
N GLY A 45 -7.97 0.67 36.47
CA GLY A 45 -9.01 0.56 35.47
C GLY A 45 -8.61 1.44 34.31
N THR A 46 -7.97 0.87 33.29
CA THR A 46 -7.90 1.47 31.96
C THR A 46 -9.32 1.66 31.47
N HIS A 47 -9.90 2.81 31.74
CA HIS A 47 -11.15 3.24 31.12
C HIS A 47 -10.85 3.51 29.64
N PRO A 48 -11.40 2.74 28.70
CA PRO A 48 -11.19 2.99 27.29
C PRO A 48 -11.81 4.35 26.93
N LEU A 49 -11.00 5.25 26.38
CA LEU A 49 -11.51 6.49 25.80
C LEU A 49 -12.49 6.16 24.66
N PRO A 50 -13.63 6.85 24.56
CA PRO A 50 -14.55 6.65 23.45
C PRO A 50 -13.89 7.05 22.12
N THR A 51 -13.84 6.11 21.17
CA THR A 51 -13.24 6.26 19.83
C THR A 51 -14.05 7.14 18.87
N ARG A 52 -15.23 7.64 19.27
CA ARG A 52 -16.05 8.52 18.44
C ARG A 52 -16.66 9.66 19.27
N PRO A 53 -16.52 10.94 18.86
CA PRO A 53 -17.33 12.00 19.45
C PRO A 53 -18.80 11.68 19.18
N ALA A 54 -19.62 11.66 20.22
CA ALA A 54 -21.05 11.43 20.01
C ALA A 54 -21.62 12.57 19.15
N PRO A 55 -22.63 12.29 18.30
CA PRO A 55 -23.18 13.29 17.39
C PRO A 55 -23.62 14.53 18.17
N PHE A 56 -23.27 15.72 17.65
CA PHE A 56 -23.64 16.99 18.25
C PHE A 56 -25.18 17.04 18.45
N GLY A 57 -25.60 17.08 19.72
CA GLY A 57 -27.02 17.09 20.11
C GLY A 57 -27.57 15.80 20.70
N SER A 58 -26.80 14.69 20.77
CA SER A 58 -27.25 13.48 21.47
C SER A 58 -26.91 13.50 22.96
N LEU A 59 -27.90 13.26 23.82
CA LEU A 59 -27.72 13.16 25.28
C LEU A 59 -26.78 12.01 25.69
N SER A 60 -26.49 11.09 24.78
CA SER A 60 -25.49 10.03 24.95
C SER A 60 -24.03 10.51 24.95
N SER A 61 -23.77 11.77 24.60
CA SER A 61 -22.43 12.41 24.72
C SER A 61 -22.24 13.13 26.07
N VAL A 62 -23.32 13.34 26.81
CA VAL A 62 -23.33 14.26 27.95
C VAL A 62 -22.88 13.50 29.19
N ARG A 63 -21.98 14.11 29.97
CA ARG A 63 -21.59 13.62 31.30
C ARG A 63 -22.86 13.29 32.10
N GLN A 64 -22.97 12.06 32.60
CA GLN A 64 -24.07 11.70 33.48
C GLN A 64 -23.91 12.43 34.81
N PRO A 65 -24.96 13.11 35.31
CA PRO A 65 -24.91 13.78 36.60
C PRO A 65 -24.79 12.76 37.73
N GLU A 66 -24.26 13.21 38.86
CA GLU A 66 -24.15 12.39 40.07
C GLU A 66 -25.53 12.15 40.65
N GLU A 67 -25.80 10.90 41.04
CA GLU A 67 -27.02 10.59 41.79
C GLU A 67 -26.72 10.74 43.28
N VAL A 68 -27.16 11.86 43.86
CA VAL A 68 -26.99 12.16 45.28
C VAL A 68 -28.29 11.90 46.02
N LYS A 69 -28.24 11.08 47.08
CA LYS A 69 -29.36 10.88 48.00
C LYS A 69 -29.09 11.52 49.35
N VAL A 70 -30.15 12.05 49.94
CA VAL A 70 -30.12 12.69 51.25
C VAL A 70 -30.76 11.76 52.26
N TYR A 71 -30.01 11.42 53.30
CA TYR A 71 -30.48 10.62 54.41
C TYR A 71 -30.58 11.51 55.64
N GLY A 72 -31.79 11.67 56.16
CA GLY A 72 -32.02 12.35 57.43
C GLY A 72 -31.62 11.42 58.57
N VAL A 73 -30.69 11.85 59.41
CA VAL A 73 -30.37 11.19 60.67
C VAL A 73 -31.23 11.81 61.75
N ASN A 74 -32.02 10.96 62.41
CA ASN A 74 -32.82 11.34 63.56
C ASN A 74 -31.91 11.65 64.76
N ARG A 75 -32.55 12.00 65.87
CA ARG A 75 -31.87 12.38 67.11
C ARG A 75 -30.91 11.28 67.58
N TYR A 76 -29.62 11.59 67.71
CA TYR A 76 -28.62 10.67 68.25
C TYR A 76 -27.71 11.37 69.26
N VAL A 77 -27.18 10.61 70.22
CA VAL A 77 -26.24 11.09 71.22
C VAL A 77 -24.83 11.03 70.64
N ASP A 78 -24.04 12.09 70.82
CA ASP A 78 -22.66 12.11 70.31
C ASP A 78 -21.84 10.98 70.95
N PRO A 79 -21.18 10.11 70.15
CA PRO A 79 -20.34 9.06 70.68
C PRO A 79 -19.11 9.56 71.46
N ALA A 80 -18.68 10.82 71.24
CA ALA A 80 -17.57 11.42 71.96
C ALA A 80 -17.99 12.13 73.27
N ASP A 81 -19.25 12.60 73.36
CA ASP A 81 -19.80 13.23 74.56
C ASP A 81 -21.29 12.91 74.73
N SER A 82 -21.60 12.12 75.77
CA SER A 82 -22.96 11.68 76.05
C SER A 82 -23.92 12.79 76.48
N ARG A 83 -23.42 14.00 76.75
CA ARG A 83 -24.24 15.17 77.10
C ARG A 83 -24.71 15.96 75.88
N VAL A 84 -24.16 15.68 74.70
CA VAL A 84 -24.48 16.37 73.46
C VAL A 84 -25.43 15.51 72.62
N LEU A 85 -26.51 16.14 72.16
CA LEU A 85 -27.54 15.50 71.35
C LEU A 85 -27.61 16.17 69.99
N HIS A 86 -27.35 15.41 68.94
CA HIS A 86 -27.41 15.84 67.55
C HIS A 86 -28.81 15.60 67.00
N GLU A 87 -29.46 16.63 66.48
CA GLU A 87 -30.79 16.53 65.87
C GLU A 87 -30.79 17.03 64.43
N ARG A 88 -31.67 16.44 63.60
CA ARG A 88 -31.97 16.86 62.21
C ARG A 88 -30.75 16.98 61.29
N HIS A 89 -29.79 16.06 61.38
CA HIS A 89 -28.64 16.04 60.49
C HIS A 89 -29.03 15.44 59.13
N ALA A 90 -28.53 16.04 58.04
CA ALA A 90 -28.70 15.51 56.68
C ALA A 90 -27.35 14.98 56.18
N ILE A 91 -27.31 13.71 55.79
CA ILE A 91 -26.14 13.09 55.16
C ILE A 91 -26.41 13.00 53.66
N TYR A 92 -25.56 13.67 52.88
CA TYR A 92 -25.55 13.57 51.44
C TYR A 92 -24.60 12.45 51.03
N ARG A 93 -25.10 11.43 50.32
CA ARG A 93 -24.29 10.33 49.80
C ARG A 93 -24.44 10.25 48.29
N ILE A 94 -23.30 10.14 47.62
CA ILE A 94 -23.24 9.87 46.18
C ILE A 94 -23.49 8.37 46.01
N GLU A 95 -24.64 8.01 45.45
CA GLU A 95 -25.02 6.61 45.16
C GLU A 95 -24.48 6.16 43.80
N ARG A 96 -24.42 7.09 42.83
CA ARG A 96 -23.76 6.86 41.55
C ARG A 96 -22.82 8.02 41.22
N PRO A 97 -21.51 7.76 41.01
CA PRO A 97 -20.55 8.79 40.65
C PRO A 97 -20.84 9.31 39.23
N SER A 98 -20.41 10.54 38.96
CA SER A 98 -20.53 11.09 37.61
C SER A 98 -19.57 10.37 36.68
N GLY A 99 -20.03 10.14 35.45
CA GLY A 99 -19.26 9.41 34.45
C GLY A 99 -19.50 9.94 33.05
N TRP A 100 -18.47 9.85 32.22
CA TRP A 100 -18.63 10.02 30.78
C TRP A 100 -19.17 8.72 30.18
N VAL A 101 -20.23 8.82 29.39
CA VAL A 101 -20.78 7.66 28.67
C VAL A 101 -19.84 7.32 27.53
N ALA A 102 -19.02 6.28 27.71
CA ALA A 102 -18.03 5.85 26.71
C ALA A 102 -18.53 4.76 25.75
N ARG A 103 -19.77 4.27 25.90
CA ARG A 103 -20.28 3.10 25.17
C ARG A 103 -21.70 3.32 24.65
N GLN A 104 -21.93 2.99 23.38
CA GLN A 104 -23.28 2.85 22.83
C GLN A 104 -23.91 1.52 23.31
N PRO A 105 -25.19 1.52 23.72
CA PRO A 105 -25.81 0.39 24.42
C PRO A 105 -26.02 -0.88 23.59
N ASP A 106 -25.87 -0.83 22.26
CA ASP A 106 -26.21 -1.95 21.35
C ASP A 106 -25.01 -2.67 20.72
N HIS A 107 -23.78 -2.25 21.01
CA HIS A 107 -22.59 -2.86 20.42
C HIS A 107 -21.86 -3.72 21.45
N HIS A 108 -22.15 -5.02 21.40
CA HIS A 108 -21.40 -6.04 22.12
C HIS A 108 -19.95 -6.06 21.64
N GLY A 109 -19.06 -5.42 22.40
CA GLY A 109 -17.62 -5.72 22.42
C GLY A 109 -16.79 -5.39 21.16
N GLU A 110 -17.40 -4.94 20.06
CA GLU A 110 -16.64 -4.57 18.87
C GLU A 110 -16.05 -3.16 19.04
N ILE A 111 -14.84 -3.12 19.58
CA ILE A 111 -14.00 -1.94 19.53
C ILE A 111 -13.69 -1.71 18.06
N LEU A 112 -14.42 -0.78 17.42
CA LEU A 112 -14.06 -0.23 16.13
C LEU A 112 -12.76 0.55 16.30
N LEU A 113 -11.64 -0.18 16.35
CA LEU A 113 -10.36 0.37 15.97
C LEU A 113 -10.57 0.87 14.54
N GLY A 114 -10.36 2.17 14.30
CA GLY A 114 -10.38 2.71 12.93
C GLY A 114 -9.48 1.85 12.02
N PRO A 115 -9.59 1.97 10.68
CA PRO A 115 -8.87 1.12 9.74
C PRO A 115 -7.44 0.96 10.21
N VAL A 116 -7.08 -0.28 10.61
CA VAL A 116 -5.80 -0.58 11.26
C VAL A 116 -4.73 -0.50 10.18
N LEU A 117 -4.36 0.73 9.83
CA LEU A 117 -3.24 1.07 8.97
C LEU A 117 -1.97 0.81 9.78
N GLY A 118 -1.58 -0.45 9.96
CA GLY A 118 -0.26 -0.72 10.53
C GLY A 118 0.02 -2.11 11.10
N LEU A 119 -0.98 -2.89 11.49
CA LEU A 119 -0.72 -4.23 12.03
C LEU A 119 -0.83 -5.28 10.92
N ARG A 120 0.22 -5.37 10.09
CA ARG A 120 0.40 -6.42 9.06
C ARG A 120 0.72 -7.81 9.65
N ARG A 121 0.33 -8.06 10.89
CA ARG A 121 0.55 -9.31 11.60
C ARG A 121 -0.61 -10.25 11.24
N ALA A 122 -0.27 -11.46 10.79
CA ALA A 122 -1.26 -12.42 10.27
C ALA A 122 -2.31 -12.79 11.34
N GLU A 123 -1.94 -12.66 12.62
CA GLU A 123 -2.75 -13.02 13.78
C GLU A 123 -3.89 -12.02 14.08
N TYR A 124 -3.83 -10.81 13.53
CA TYR A 124 -4.86 -9.76 13.73
C TYR A 124 -5.72 -9.53 12.47
N ARG A 125 -5.54 -10.34 11.43
CA ARG A 125 -6.38 -10.27 10.24
C ARG A 125 -7.72 -10.91 10.55
N PRO A 126 -8.86 -10.22 10.34
CA PRO A 126 -10.16 -10.83 10.55
C PRO A 126 -10.29 -12.08 9.68
N GLU A 127 -10.97 -13.11 10.19
CA GLU A 127 -11.28 -14.31 9.41
C GLU A 127 -12.05 -13.89 8.15
N PRO A 128 -11.62 -14.33 6.95
CA PRO A 128 -12.26 -13.89 5.72
C PRO A 128 -13.73 -14.33 5.71
N ILE A 129 -14.61 -13.42 5.33
CA ILE A 129 -16.06 -13.68 5.31
C ILE A 129 -16.34 -14.78 4.28
N PRO A 130 -17.24 -15.76 4.57
CA PRO A 130 -17.64 -16.77 3.60
C PRO A 130 -18.13 -16.13 2.29
N GLY A 131 -17.36 -16.29 1.20
CA GLY A 131 -17.65 -15.72 -0.12
C GLY A 131 -16.57 -14.78 -0.66
N GLU A 132 -15.85 -14.06 0.20
CA GLU A 132 -14.73 -13.18 -0.23
C GLU A 132 -13.57 -14.01 -0.80
N THR A 133 -13.30 -15.17 -0.19
CA THR A 133 -12.28 -16.11 -0.68
C THR A 133 -12.63 -16.67 -2.06
N ALA A 134 -13.90 -17.02 -2.28
CA ALA A 134 -14.37 -17.51 -3.57
C ALA A 134 -14.26 -16.43 -4.65
N GLN A 135 -14.64 -15.18 -4.35
CA GLN A 135 -14.47 -14.07 -5.27
C GLN A 135 -13.01 -13.78 -5.59
N ALA A 136 -12.13 -13.80 -4.57
CA ALA A 136 -10.70 -13.63 -4.76
C ALA A 136 -10.09 -14.72 -5.65
N LEU A 137 -10.52 -15.98 -5.48
CA LEU A 137 -10.10 -17.08 -6.34
C LEU A 137 -10.56 -16.91 -7.79
N VAL A 138 -11.79 -16.44 -8.01
CA VAL A 138 -12.29 -16.14 -9.36
C VAL A 138 -11.51 -15.01 -10.01
N GLN A 139 -11.20 -13.94 -9.27
CA GLN A 139 -10.37 -12.85 -9.76
C GLN A 139 -8.97 -13.34 -10.13
N GLN A 140 -8.35 -14.13 -9.27
CA GLN A 140 -7.03 -14.70 -9.52
C GLN A 140 -7.02 -15.58 -10.77
N ARG A 141 -8.06 -16.40 -10.99
CA ARG A 141 -8.19 -17.21 -12.21
C ARG A 141 -8.26 -16.36 -13.47
N ARG A 142 -9.07 -15.29 -13.47
CA ARG A 142 -9.15 -14.36 -14.61
C ARG A 142 -7.81 -13.71 -14.92
N THR A 143 -7.10 -13.23 -13.89
CA THR A 143 -5.76 -12.64 -14.09
C THR A 143 -4.76 -13.68 -14.62
N LEU A 144 -4.84 -14.94 -14.19
CA LEU A 144 -4.01 -16.02 -14.73
C LEU A 144 -4.32 -16.31 -16.20
N GLU A 145 -5.59 -16.30 -16.60
CA GLU A 145 -5.99 -16.47 -18.00
C GLU A 145 -5.49 -15.32 -18.88
N GLU A 146 -5.66 -14.07 -18.42
CA GLU A 146 -5.17 -12.87 -19.11
C GLU A 146 -3.65 -12.88 -19.28
N THR A 147 -2.91 -13.21 -18.21
CA THR A 147 -1.45 -13.29 -18.26
C THR A 147 -0.97 -14.43 -19.17
N THR A 148 -1.65 -15.57 -19.16
CA THR A 148 -1.33 -16.70 -20.05
C THR A 148 -1.55 -16.33 -21.52
N ALA A 149 -2.66 -15.65 -21.84
CA ALA A 149 -2.91 -15.13 -23.19
C ALA A 149 -1.86 -14.09 -23.61
N GLY A 150 -1.45 -13.21 -22.68
CA GLY A 150 -0.36 -12.26 -22.91
C GLY A 150 0.97 -12.92 -23.26
N ILE A 151 1.34 -13.99 -22.54
CA ILE A 151 2.57 -14.76 -22.80
C ILE A 151 2.55 -15.37 -24.21
N GLN A 152 1.42 -15.93 -24.63
CA GLN A 152 1.29 -16.52 -25.97
C GLN A 152 1.49 -15.48 -27.07
N ASN A 153 0.92 -14.28 -26.91
CA ASN A 153 1.09 -13.18 -27.85
C ASN A 153 2.55 -12.72 -27.94
N VAL A 154 3.25 -12.62 -26.81
CA VAL A 154 4.67 -12.26 -26.78
C VAL A 154 5.52 -13.33 -27.47
N GLN A 155 5.23 -14.61 -27.24
CA GLN A 155 5.93 -15.71 -27.89
C GLN A 155 5.74 -15.70 -29.42
N GLU A 156 4.51 -15.45 -29.89
CA GLU A 156 4.23 -15.35 -31.33
C GLU A 156 4.95 -14.14 -31.95
N ASN A 157 4.93 -12.99 -31.29
CA ASN A 157 5.67 -11.81 -31.73
C ASN A 157 7.18 -12.07 -31.79
N GLN A 158 7.72 -12.81 -30.81
CA GLN A 158 9.13 -13.18 -30.80
C GLN A 158 9.49 -14.11 -31.98
N ARG A 159 8.62 -15.08 -32.32
CA ARG A 159 8.79 -15.93 -33.51
C ARG A 159 8.72 -15.15 -34.81
N ARG A 160 7.80 -14.19 -34.91
CA ARG A 160 7.70 -13.32 -36.10
C ARG A 160 8.93 -12.45 -36.26
N LEU A 161 9.44 -11.90 -35.15
CA LEU A 161 10.64 -11.09 -35.14
C LEU A 161 11.89 -11.92 -35.47
N SER A 162 12.01 -13.14 -34.95
CA SER A 162 13.14 -14.01 -35.32
C SER A 162 13.09 -14.36 -36.81
N ALA A 163 11.92 -14.69 -37.35
CA ALA A 163 11.75 -14.98 -38.77
C ALA A 163 12.04 -13.76 -39.66
N SER A 164 11.72 -12.54 -39.23
CA SER A 164 12.05 -11.33 -40.00
C SER A 164 13.55 -11.04 -39.97
N VAL A 165 14.22 -11.24 -38.84
CA VAL A 165 15.68 -11.12 -38.71
C VAL A 165 16.40 -12.13 -39.60
N GLU A 166 15.95 -13.40 -39.63
CA GLU A 166 16.52 -14.43 -40.50
C GLU A 166 16.37 -14.07 -42.00
N ARG A 167 15.20 -13.55 -42.40
CA ARG A 167 14.98 -13.08 -43.79
C ARG A 167 15.91 -11.92 -44.15
N LEU A 168 16.06 -10.95 -43.27
CA LEU A 168 16.97 -9.82 -43.49
C LEU A 168 18.43 -10.28 -43.55
N ALA A 169 18.83 -11.24 -42.71
CA ALA A 169 20.15 -11.84 -42.75
C ALA A 169 20.41 -12.53 -44.10
N ALA A 170 19.47 -13.33 -44.60
CA ALA A 170 19.57 -13.98 -45.91
C ALA A 170 19.68 -12.96 -47.06
N GLN A 171 18.86 -11.91 -47.05
CA GLN A 171 18.94 -10.82 -48.05
C GLN A 171 20.28 -10.09 -48.01
N SER A 172 20.83 -9.84 -46.82
CA SER A 172 22.14 -9.19 -46.67
C SER A 172 23.27 -10.07 -47.22
N ALA A 173 23.21 -11.39 -47.01
CA ALA A 173 24.18 -12.33 -47.54
C ALA A 173 24.10 -12.40 -49.08
N GLU A 174 22.90 -12.44 -49.66
CA GLU A 174 22.71 -12.41 -51.11
C GLU A 174 23.23 -11.10 -51.72
N ALA A 175 22.93 -9.95 -51.10
CA ALA A 175 23.45 -8.66 -51.53
C ALA A 175 24.98 -8.61 -51.49
N GLN A 176 25.60 -9.13 -50.43
CA GLN A 176 27.06 -9.23 -50.32
C GLN A 176 27.67 -10.15 -51.38
N GLN A 177 27.03 -11.27 -51.70
CA GLN A 177 27.48 -12.17 -52.77
C GLN A 177 27.41 -11.49 -54.14
N LYS A 178 26.32 -10.78 -54.45
CA LYS A 178 26.18 -10.01 -55.70
C LYS A 178 27.26 -8.95 -55.82
N LEU A 179 27.53 -8.20 -54.74
CA LEU A 179 28.61 -7.21 -54.73
C LEU A 179 29.98 -7.86 -54.95
N THR A 180 30.25 -8.98 -54.29
CA THR A 180 31.53 -9.70 -54.45
C THR A 180 31.70 -10.24 -55.88
N ALA A 181 30.63 -10.75 -56.49
CA ALA A 181 30.63 -11.20 -57.88
C ALA A 181 30.85 -10.04 -58.86
N ILE A 182 30.21 -8.89 -58.64
CA ILE A 182 30.44 -7.68 -59.46
C ILE A 182 31.89 -7.22 -59.32
N VAL A 183 32.43 -7.17 -58.10
CA VAL A 183 33.82 -6.77 -57.85
C VAL A 183 34.81 -7.73 -58.51
N SER A 184 34.57 -9.04 -58.47
CA SER A 184 35.47 -10.01 -59.12
C SER A 184 35.41 -9.91 -60.66
N VAL A 185 34.23 -9.68 -61.24
CA VAL A 185 34.08 -9.41 -62.68
C VAL A 185 34.80 -8.13 -63.08
N LEU A 186 34.63 -7.04 -62.32
CA LEU A 186 35.31 -5.77 -62.57
C LEU A 186 36.82 -5.91 -62.46
N ASN A 187 37.32 -6.62 -61.45
CA ASN A 187 38.75 -6.90 -61.28
C ASN A 187 39.31 -7.73 -62.45
N GLY A 188 38.55 -8.71 -62.95
CA GLY A 188 38.92 -9.47 -64.15
C GLY A 188 38.90 -8.67 -65.44
N ARG A 189 38.01 -7.66 -65.57
CA ARG A 189 38.04 -6.70 -66.69
C ARG A 189 39.24 -5.77 -66.58
N LEU A 190 39.54 -5.27 -65.38
CA LEU A 190 40.70 -4.42 -65.14
C LEU A 190 42.00 -5.14 -65.50
N LYS A 191 42.18 -6.39 -65.04
CA LYS A 191 43.36 -7.20 -65.41
C LYS A 191 43.51 -7.44 -66.91
N ARG A 192 42.40 -7.61 -67.64
CA ARG A 192 42.43 -7.75 -69.11
C ARG A 192 42.87 -6.47 -69.80
N LEU A 193 42.41 -5.32 -69.31
CA LEU A 193 42.85 -4.01 -69.79
C LEU A 193 44.32 -3.74 -69.43
N GLU A 194 44.77 -4.12 -68.24
CA GLU A 194 46.17 -4.00 -67.82
C GLU A 194 47.12 -4.88 -68.65
N ASN A 195 46.67 -6.08 -69.04
CA ASN A 195 47.46 -7.01 -69.86
C ASN A 195 47.41 -6.71 -71.38
N GLY A 196 46.63 -5.71 -71.81
CA GLY A 196 46.62 -5.23 -73.20
C GLY A 196 45.89 -6.12 -74.21
N GLU A 197 44.85 -6.85 -73.81
CA GLU A 197 44.10 -7.74 -74.71
C GLU A 197 42.76 -7.10 -75.15
N GLU A 198 42.73 -6.57 -76.38
CA GLU A 198 41.52 -6.01 -77.02
C GLU A 198 40.52 -7.13 -77.37
N PRO A 199 39.24 -7.04 -76.97
CA PRO A 199 38.24 -8.02 -77.36
C PRO A 199 37.77 -7.81 -78.80
N GLY A 200 37.93 -8.85 -79.62
CA GLY A 200 37.38 -8.95 -80.97
C GLY A 200 35.87 -8.66 -81.01
N ARG A 201 35.52 -7.76 -81.93
CA ARG A 201 34.18 -7.34 -82.32
C ARG A 201 33.36 -8.54 -82.83
N PRO A 202 32.20 -8.88 -82.23
CA PRO A 202 31.25 -9.78 -82.87
C PRO A 202 30.58 -9.02 -84.03
N GLU A 203 30.80 -9.52 -85.25
CA GLU A 203 30.10 -9.05 -86.45
C GLU A 203 28.60 -9.33 -86.37
N ALA A 204 27.86 -8.45 -87.03
CA ALA A 204 26.43 -8.41 -87.11
C ALA A 204 25.83 -9.55 -87.93
N SER A 205 24.62 -9.97 -87.58
CA SER A 205 23.63 -10.43 -88.55
C SER A 205 22.27 -9.91 -88.09
N ALA A 206 21.81 -8.89 -88.82
CA ALA A 206 20.46 -8.36 -88.77
C ALA A 206 19.58 -9.19 -89.72
N GLU A 207 18.36 -9.47 -89.27
CA GLU A 207 17.14 -9.96 -89.95
C GLU A 207 16.39 -10.77 -88.87
N ASP A 208 15.09 -10.68 -88.59
CA ASP A 208 13.91 -10.18 -89.29
C ASP A 208 12.72 -10.32 -88.29
N MET A 209 11.62 -9.61 -88.55
CA MET A 209 10.25 -9.76 -88.03
C MET A 209 9.84 -9.30 -86.62
N GLY A 210 9.18 -8.12 -86.60
CA GLY A 210 7.72 -8.02 -86.35
C GLY A 210 7.20 -8.00 -84.90
N PRO A 211 6.39 -6.99 -84.49
CA PRO A 211 5.88 -6.87 -83.12
C PRO A 211 4.58 -7.65 -82.91
N PRO A 212 4.29 -8.05 -81.65
CA PRO A 212 2.91 -7.95 -81.17
C PRO A 212 2.79 -7.32 -79.77
N GLN A 213 1.94 -6.30 -79.67
CA GLN A 213 1.16 -5.98 -78.47
C GLN A 213 -0.24 -6.64 -78.61
N PRO A 214 -1.17 -6.57 -77.64
CA PRO A 214 -1.07 -6.53 -76.17
C PRO A 214 -1.99 -7.59 -75.50
N ALA A 215 -1.83 -7.82 -74.19
CA ALA A 215 -2.92 -8.39 -73.38
C ALA A 215 -2.96 -7.77 -71.97
N THR A 216 -3.87 -6.82 -71.81
CA THR A 216 -4.47 -6.43 -70.54
C THR A 216 -5.12 -7.64 -69.88
N VAL A 217 -4.71 -7.98 -68.65
CA VAL A 217 -5.47 -8.86 -67.76
C VAL A 217 -5.86 -8.08 -66.53
N SER A 218 -7.13 -7.68 -66.52
CA SER A 218 -7.87 -7.26 -65.34
C SER A 218 -7.93 -8.41 -64.33
N HIS A 219 -7.52 -8.21 -63.08
CA HIS A 219 -7.99 -9.06 -61.99
C HIS A 219 -8.37 -8.23 -60.76
N SER A 220 -9.69 -8.16 -60.59
CA SER A 220 -10.54 -7.78 -59.47
C SER A 220 -9.87 -7.75 -58.08
N VAL A 221 -9.89 -6.57 -57.47
CA VAL A 221 -9.69 -6.34 -56.03
C VAL A 221 -11.04 -6.57 -55.33
N ARG A 222 -11.12 -7.61 -54.49
CA ARG A 222 -12.26 -7.87 -53.60
C ARG A 222 -11.88 -7.42 -52.19
N GLY A 223 -12.51 -6.35 -51.71
CA GLY A 223 -12.39 -5.87 -50.34
C GLY A 223 -13.21 -6.72 -49.36
N PRO A 224 -12.84 -6.74 -48.07
CA PRO A 224 -13.51 -7.51 -47.02
C PRO A 224 -14.69 -6.76 -46.40
N GLU A 225 -15.72 -7.52 -45.99
CA GLU A 225 -16.59 -7.18 -44.86
C GLU A 225 -15.98 -7.75 -43.57
#